data_AF-A0A936Y1W9-F1
#
_entry.id   AF-A0A936Y1W9-F1
#
_cell.length_a   1.000
_cell.length_b   1.000
_cell.length_c   1.000
_cell.angle_alpha   90.00
_cell.angle_beta   90.00
_cell.angle_gamma   90.00
#
_symmetry.space_group_name_H-M   'P 1'
#
loop_
_entity.id
_entity.type
_entity.pdbx_description
1 polymer ?
#
loop_
_entity_poly.entity_id
_entity_poly.type
_entity_poly.pdbx_seq_one_letter_code
_entity_poly.pdbx_strand_id
1 'polypeptide(L)'
;MKKTAFLLAAFFMYASCITAQRILSPIDASSKVHFVIKNFGIKTGGDFKGLKGTIKFLPANLAASAFDVTVDAATIDTDNESRDEHLRQAEYFDAATYKTIQITSTKITTSSIAGRFYMFANLTIKGVTKPVEFGFGATPKDGGYIFDGEFKINRRDFGVGGSSVSMSDNLTVSLSVLAK
;
A
#
# COMPACT_ATOMS: atom_id res chain seq x y z
N MET A 1 -47.93 -21.45 55.06
CA MET A 1 -47.97 -22.10 53.72
C MET A 1 -47.37 -21.13 52.71
N LYS A 2 -46.37 -21.60 51.97
CA LYS A 2 -45.55 -20.88 50.99
C LYS A 2 -46.40 -20.46 49.79
N LYS A 3 -46.04 -19.34 49.13
CA LYS A 3 -46.09 -19.15 47.65
C LYS A 3 -45.40 -17.84 47.27
N THR A 4 -44.10 -17.96 47.03
CA THR A 4 -43.25 -16.99 46.33
C THR A 4 -43.59 -16.99 44.84
N ALA A 5 -43.92 -15.84 44.24
CA ALA A 5 -44.09 -15.69 42.80
C ALA A 5 -42.74 -15.26 42.18
N PHE A 6 -42.26 -16.02 41.21
CA PHE A 6 -41.02 -15.81 40.48
C PHE A 6 -41.20 -14.77 39.37
N LEU A 7 -40.32 -13.77 39.33
CA LEU A 7 -40.09 -12.88 38.19
C LEU A 7 -39.36 -13.64 37.08
N LEU A 8 -39.90 -13.63 35.86
CA LEU A 8 -39.22 -14.12 34.66
C LEU A 8 -38.59 -12.92 33.94
N ALA A 9 -37.30 -12.67 34.16
CA ALA A 9 -36.53 -11.71 33.38
C ALA A 9 -35.97 -12.42 32.13
N ALA A 10 -36.50 -12.10 30.95
CA ALA A 10 -35.97 -12.58 29.68
C ALA A 10 -34.66 -11.83 29.37
N PHE A 11 -33.52 -12.50 29.57
CA PHE A 11 -32.21 -11.98 29.21
C PHE A 11 -31.96 -12.23 27.71
N PHE A 12 -32.25 -11.24 26.87
CA PHE A 12 -31.87 -11.26 25.45
C PHE A 12 -30.34 -11.11 25.37
N MET A 13 -29.64 -12.24 25.27
CA MET A 13 -28.19 -12.26 25.01
C MET A 13 -27.98 -11.77 23.57
N TYR A 14 -27.61 -10.50 23.40
CA TYR A 14 -27.03 -10.02 22.15
C TYR A 14 -25.68 -10.73 21.99
N ALA A 15 -25.64 -11.78 21.17
CA ALA A 15 -24.39 -12.37 20.72
C ALA A 15 -23.71 -11.37 19.78
N SER A 16 -22.87 -10.51 20.34
CA SER A 16 -21.94 -9.70 19.55
C SER A 16 -20.99 -10.69 18.84
N CYS A 17 -21.26 -10.98 17.57
CA CYS A 17 -20.30 -11.69 16.73
C CYS A 17 -19.08 -10.77 16.57
N ILE A 18 -18.10 -10.90 17.45
CA ILE A 18 -16.77 -10.33 17.25
C ILE A 18 -16.15 -11.15 16.14
N THR A 19 -16.41 -10.79 14.89
CA THR A 19 -15.63 -11.31 13.77
C THR A 19 -14.20 -10.88 14.04
N ALA A 20 -13.30 -11.83 14.30
CA ALA A 20 -11.88 -11.55 14.42
C ALA A 20 -11.44 -10.80 13.15
N GLN A 21 -11.17 -9.50 13.28
CA GLN A 21 -10.75 -8.69 12.15
C GLN A 21 -9.36 -9.17 11.73
N ARG A 22 -9.28 -9.87 10.59
CA ARG A 22 -8.02 -10.45 10.12
C ARG A 22 -7.12 -9.35 9.60
N ILE A 23 -5.99 -9.17 10.26
CA ILE A 23 -4.87 -8.38 9.75
C ILE A 23 -4.12 -9.28 8.76
N LEU A 24 -3.91 -8.78 7.55
CA LEU A 24 -3.19 -9.47 6.48
C LEU A 24 -1.77 -8.93 6.40
N SER A 25 -0.83 -9.80 6.07
CA SER A 25 0.55 -9.44 5.76
C SER A 25 0.82 -9.61 4.27
N PRO A 26 1.46 -8.64 3.60
CA PRO A 26 1.88 -8.80 2.22
C PRO A 26 2.85 -9.98 2.04
N ILE A 27 2.74 -10.67 0.91
CA ILE A 27 3.61 -11.77 0.50
C ILE A 27 4.51 -11.25 -0.62
N ASP A 28 5.73 -10.83 -0.26
CA ASP A 28 6.68 -10.17 -1.17
C ASP A 28 6.91 -10.97 -2.47
N ALA A 29 7.21 -12.27 -2.36
CA ALA A 29 7.48 -13.13 -3.52
C ALA A 29 6.29 -13.33 -4.47
N SER A 30 5.07 -12.95 -4.07
CA SER A 30 3.85 -13.00 -4.89
C SER A 30 3.26 -11.62 -5.09
N SER A 31 4.06 -10.58 -4.91
CA SER A 31 3.67 -9.19 -5.04
C SER A 31 4.61 -8.45 -5.99
N LYS A 32 4.17 -7.29 -6.47
CA LYS A 32 4.88 -6.43 -7.39
C LYS A 32 4.62 -4.97 -7.04
N VAL A 33 5.71 -4.22 -6.84
CA VAL A 33 5.72 -2.75 -6.76
C VAL A 33 6.57 -2.26 -7.92
N HIS A 34 5.92 -1.89 -9.01
CA HIS A 34 6.56 -1.54 -10.27
C HIS A 34 6.44 -0.05 -10.52
N PHE A 35 7.47 0.57 -11.08
CA PHE A 35 7.39 1.92 -11.59
C PHE A 35 7.82 2.00 -13.05
N VAL A 36 7.27 2.99 -13.77
CA VAL A 36 7.69 3.34 -15.12
C VAL A 36 7.90 4.84 -15.20
N ILE A 37 9.10 5.24 -15.59
CA ILE A 37 9.50 6.62 -15.86
C ILE A 37 9.96 6.75 -17.30
N LYS A 38 9.95 7.97 -17.86
CA LYS A 38 10.50 8.24 -19.18
C LYS A 38 11.90 8.85 -19.06
N ASN A 39 12.88 8.25 -19.74
CA ASN A 39 14.26 8.70 -19.81
C ASN A 39 14.73 8.73 -21.28
N PHE A 40 15.21 9.87 -21.76
CA PHE A 40 15.56 10.11 -23.17
C PHE A 40 14.45 9.71 -24.17
N GLY A 41 13.20 9.97 -23.84
CA GLY A 41 12.09 9.57 -24.72
C GLY A 41 11.57 8.15 -24.51
N ILE A 42 12.33 7.30 -23.81
CA ILE A 42 12.09 5.86 -23.70
C ILE A 42 11.49 5.53 -22.33
N LYS A 43 10.52 4.62 -22.28
CA LYS A 43 10.00 4.09 -21.02
C LYS A 43 11.05 3.20 -20.36
N THR A 44 11.39 3.50 -19.13
CA THR A 44 12.31 2.73 -18.28
C THR A 44 11.54 2.28 -17.06
N GLY A 45 11.48 0.97 -16.85
CA GLY A 45 10.81 0.36 -15.72
C GLY A 45 11.79 -0.02 -14.62
N GLY A 46 11.25 -0.24 -13.43
CA GLY A 46 11.97 -0.87 -12.33
C GLY A 46 11.02 -1.33 -11.24
N ASP A 47 11.56 -2.09 -10.31
CA ASP A 47 10.82 -2.73 -9.25
C ASP A 47 11.47 -2.53 -7.89
N PHE A 48 10.65 -2.66 -6.84
CA PHE A 48 11.09 -2.80 -5.47
C PHE A 48 10.60 -4.13 -4.88
N LYS A 49 11.40 -4.70 -3.99
CA LYS A 49 11.13 -5.90 -3.21
C LYS A 49 11.17 -5.58 -1.70
N GLY A 50 11.04 -6.61 -0.86
CA GLY A 50 11.02 -6.44 0.59
C GLY A 50 9.70 -5.89 1.10
N LEU A 51 8.60 -6.16 0.39
CA LEU A 51 7.25 -5.77 0.77
C LEU A 51 6.87 -6.37 2.13
N LYS A 52 6.55 -5.51 3.08
CA LYS A 52 6.18 -5.85 4.46
C LYS A 52 5.11 -4.90 4.96
N GLY A 53 4.46 -5.25 6.06
CA GLY A 53 3.52 -4.36 6.74
C GLY A 53 2.23 -5.05 7.12
N THR A 54 1.20 -4.25 7.36
CA THR A 54 -0.11 -4.72 7.81
C THR A 54 -1.22 -4.13 6.95
N ILE A 55 -2.16 -4.99 6.56
CA ILE A 55 -3.34 -4.60 5.80
C ILE A 55 -4.57 -5.10 6.55
N LYS A 56 -5.35 -4.17 7.09
CA LYS A 56 -6.69 -4.41 7.61
C LYS A 56 -7.70 -3.95 6.56
N PHE A 57 -8.33 -4.90 5.88
CA PHE A 57 -9.32 -4.60 4.86
C PHE A 57 -10.68 -5.17 5.23
N LEU A 58 -11.66 -4.27 5.40
CA LEU A 58 -13.01 -4.59 5.84
C LEU A 58 -13.99 -4.05 4.78
N PRO A 59 -14.36 -4.83 3.75
CA PRO A 59 -15.20 -4.33 2.65
C PRO A 59 -16.59 -3.87 3.11
N ALA A 60 -17.11 -4.42 4.21
CA ALA A 60 -18.36 -3.99 4.84
C ALA A 60 -18.22 -2.76 5.75
N ASN A 61 -17.00 -2.34 6.08
CA ASN A 61 -16.71 -1.17 6.91
C ASN A 61 -15.37 -0.53 6.52
N LEU A 62 -15.36 0.15 5.36
CA LEU A 62 -14.15 0.74 4.79
C LEU A 62 -13.51 1.79 5.70
N ALA A 63 -14.31 2.51 6.51
CA ALA A 63 -13.80 3.48 7.47
C ALA A 63 -12.93 2.86 8.57
N ALA A 64 -13.08 1.56 8.83
CA ALA A 64 -12.25 0.80 9.78
C ALA A 64 -11.10 0.04 9.09
N SER A 65 -10.94 0.20 7.77
CA SER A 65 -9.82 -0.36 7.01
C SER A 65 -8.58 0.53 7.14
N ALA A 66 -7.41 -0.08 7.20
CA ALA A 66 -6.13 0.61 7.34
C ALA A 66 -5.01 -0.21 6.67
N PHE A 67 -4.15 0.47 5.93
CA PHE A 67 -3.03 -0.11 5.21
C PHE A 67 -1.77 0.63 5.68
N ASP A 68 -0.76 -0.11 6.10
CA ASP A 68 0.57 0.41 6.42
C ASP A 68 1.60 -0.57 5.88
N VAL A 69 2.21 -0.21 4.75
CA VAL A 69 3.02 -1.12 3.93
C VAL A 69 4.33 -0.43 3.53
N THR A 70 5.42 -1.18 3.54
CA THR A 70 6.76 -0.72 3.17
C THR A 70 7.39 -1.61 2.12
N VAL A 71 8.25 -1.05 1.27
CA VAL A 71 9.28 -1.77 0.50
C VAL A 71 10.68 -1.32 0.92
N ASP A 72 11.70 -2.13 0.66
CA ASP A 72 13.09 -1.80 0.95
C ASP A 72 13.70 -0.98 -0.20
N ALA A 73 14.15 0.24 0.09
CA ALA A 73 14.70 1.15 -0.91
C ALA A 73 15.99 0.61 -1.57
N ALA A 74 16.76 -0.25 -0.88
CA ALA A 74 17.98 -0.85 -1.41
C ALA A 74 17.69 -1.91 -2.48
N THR A 75 16.46 -2.42 -2.54
CA THR A 75 16.07 -3.48 -3.49
C THR A 75 15.65 -2.97 -4.86
N ILE A 76 15.85 -1.68 -5.14
CA ILE A 76 15.60 -1.14 -6.47
C ILE A 76 16.33 -1.97 -7.52
N ASP A 77 15.56 -2.40 -8.50
CA ASP A 77 16.00 -3.26 -9.59
C ASP A 77 15.43 -2.72 -10.89
N THR A 78 16.30 -2.35 -11.81
CA THR A 78 15.91 -1.84 -13.13
C THR A 78 16.46 -2.73 -14.24
N ASP A 79 16.86 -3.96 -13.93
CA ASP A 79 17.60 -4.87 -14.82
C ASP A 79 18.96 -4.27 -15.28
N ASN A 80 19.54 -3.35 -14.50
CA ASN A 80 20.84 -2.75 -14.80
C ASN A 80 21.59 -2.43 -13.49
N GLU A 81 22.54 -3.27 -13.14
CA GLU A 81 23.25 -3.22 -11.86
C GLU A 81 23.94 -1.87 -11.58
N SER A 82 24.59 -1.29 -12.58
CA SER A 82 25.27 0.01 -12.44
C SER A 82 24.28 1.15 -12.20
N ARG A 83 23.13 1.12 -12.88
CA ARG A 83 22.04 2.08 -12.65
C ARG A 83 21.46 1.89 -11.26
N ASP A 84 21.24 0.66 -10.83
CA ASP A 84 20.68 0.35 -9.51
C ASP A 84 21.63 0.79 -8.39
N GLU A 85 22.94 0.60 -8.57
CA GLU A 85 23.95 1.10 -7.64
C GLU A 85 23.91 2.61 -7.51
N HIS A 86 23.78 3.32 -8.63
CA HIS A 86 23.65 4.78 -8.63
C HIS A 86 22.35 5.25 -7.97
N LEU A 87 21.22 4.59 -8.25
CA LEU A 87 19.91 4.94 -7.68
C LEU A 87 19.85 4.74 -6.16
N ARG A 88 20.68 3.87 -5.58
CA ARG A 88 20.79 3.69 -4.12
C ARG A 88 21.52 4.84 -3.41
N GLN A 89 22.26 5.68 -4.13
CA GLN A 89 23.10 6.72 -3.53
C GLN A 89 22.31 7.94 -3.05
N ALA A 90 23.01 8.82 -2.31
CA ALA A 90 22.46 10.01 -1.65
C ALA A 90 21.66 10.95 -2.57
N GLU A 91 22.04 11.05 -3.84
CA GLU A 91 21.33 11.89 -4.82
C GLU A 91 19.91 11.37 -5.11
N TYR A 92 19.72 10.05 -5.07
CA TYR A 92 18.47 9.37 -5.42
C TYR A 92 17.75 8.88 -4.18
N PHE A 93 17.66 7.57 -3.96
CA PHE A 93 16.89 7.01 -2.83
C PHE A 93 17.62 7.11 -1.50
N ASP A 94 18.95 7.30 -1.50
CA ASP A 94 19.77 7.30 -0.30
C ASP A 94 19.42 6.11 0.62
N ALA A 95 19.48 4.90 0.06
CA ALA A 95 19.03 3.68 0.72
C ALA A 95 19.91 3.30 1.94
N ALA A 96 21.09 3.92 2.05
CA ALA A 96 21.92 3.83 3.24
C ALA A 96 21.27 4.51 4.45
N THR A 97 20.60 5.64 4.24
CA THR A 97 19.95 6.44 5.28
C THR A 97 18.46 6.11 5.41
N TYR A 98 17.73 6.09 4.29
CA TYR A 98 16.29 5.84 4.24
C TYR A 98 16.02 4.43 3.75
N LYS A 99 15.91 3.50 4.70
CA LYS A 99 15.80 2.06 4.43
C LYS A 99 14.52 1.66 3.72
N THR A 100 13.43 2.40 3.94
CA THR A 100 12.11 2.02 3.44
C THR A 100 11.43 3.15 2.69
N ILE A 101 10.61 2.74 1.72
CA ILE A 101 9.54 3.56 1.15
C ILE A 101 8.25 3.05 1.78
N GLN A 102 7.44 3.95 2.34
CA GLN A 102 6.25 3.58 3.13
C GLN A 102 5.00 4.24 2.58
N ILE A 103 3.90 3.50 2.53
CA ILE A 103 2.57 4.03 2.28
C ILE A 103 1.64 3.71 3.46
N THR A 104 0.98 4.75 3.97
CA THR A 104 0.02 4.62 5.08
C THR A 104 -1.30 5.23 4.65
N SER A 105 -2.37 4.44 4.63
CA SER A 105 -3.70 4.93 4.27
C SER A 105 -4.21 5.92 5.32
N THR A 106 -4.80 7.01 4.86
CA THR A 106 -5.49 7.99 5.72
C THR A 106 -7.01 7.83 5.62
N LYS A 107 -7.51 7.35 4.47
CA LYS A 107 -8.93 7.09 4.25
C LYS A 107 -9.12 6.08 3.13
N ILE A 108 -10.11 5.19 3.30
CA ILE A 108 -10.54 4.26 2.26
C ILE A 108 -12.05 4.43 2.04
N THR A 109 -12.46 4.56 0.79
CA THR A 109 -13.86 4.75 0.40
C THR A 109 -14.26 3.82 -0.74
N THR A 110 -15.54 3.79 -1.05
CA THR A 110 -16.02 3.23 -2.31
C THR A 110 -15.46 4.03 -3.49
N SER A 111 -15.33 3.36 -4.64
CA SER A 111 -15.05 4.00 -5.92
C SER A 111 -16.34 4.24 -6.70
N SER A 112 -16.31 5.14 -7.69
CA SER A 112 -17.36 5.27 -8.70
C SER A 112 -17.43 4.07 -9.65
N ILE A 113 -16.35 3.27 -9.72
CA ILE A 113 -16.29 2.05 -10.51
C ILE A 113 -16.71 0.87 -9.64
N ALA A 114 -17.72 0.13 -10.09
CA ALA A 114 -18.22 -1.06 -9.39
C ALA A 114 -17.09 -2.09 -9.17
N GLY A 115 -17.02 -2.64 -7.96
CA GLY A 115 -15.98 -3.61 -7.58
C GLY A 115 -14.60 -3.00 -7.30
N ARG A 116 -14.46 -1.68 -7.36
CA ARG A 116 -13.23 -0.97 -6.96
C ARG A 116 -13.45 -0.12 -5.71
N PHE A 117 -12.34 0.20 -5.07
CA PHE A 117 -12.24 1.05 -3.90
C PHE A 117 -11.36 2.25 -4.23
N TYR A 118 -11.35 3.24 -3.36
CA TYR A 118 -10.50 4.43 -3.49
C TYR A 118 -9.73 4.65 -2.20
N MET A 119 -8.44 4.91 -2.31
CA MET A 119 -7.52 5.12 -1.20
C MET A 119 -6.97 6.54 -1.25
N PHE A 120 -7.01 7.20 -0.09
CA PHE A 120 -6.19 8.36 0.22
C PHE A 120 -5.10 7.87 1.17
N ALA A 121 -3.85 8.25 0.92
CA ALA A 121 -2.71 7.79 1.68
C ALA A 121 -1.62 8.84 1.77
N ASN A 122 -0.74 8.66 2.74
CA ASN A 122 0.54 9.34 2.82
C ASN A 122 1.62 8.40 2.27
N LEU A 123 2.35 8.86 1.25
CA LEU A 123 3.53 8.19 0.73
C LEU A 123 4.77 8.87 1.28
N THR A 124 5.67 8.11 1.87
CA THR A 124 6.95 8.59 2.39
C THR A 124 8.08 7.97 1.59
N ILE A 125 8.88 8.80 0.93
CA ILE A 125 10.09 8.41 0.20
C ILE A 125 11.20 9.36 0.63
N LYS A 126 12.38 8.80 0.97
CA LYS A 126 13.56 9.58 1.35
C LYS A 126 13.27 10.60 2.48
N GLY A 127 12.49 10.18 3.47
CA GLY A 127 12.09 11.00 4.62
C GLY A 127 11.06 12.11 4.31
N VAL A 128 10.63 12.27 3.06
CA VAL A 128 9.62 13.26 2.67
C VAL A 128 8.27 12.57 2.51
N THR A 129 7.25 13.09 3.19
CA THR A 129 5.87 12.58 3.10
C THR A 129 5.01 13.48 2.21
N LYS A 130 4.29 12.88 1.26
CA LYS A 130 3.31 13.56 0.40
C LYS A 130 2.01 12.77 0.33
N PRO A 131 0.84 13.45 0.20
CA PRO A 131 -0.42 12.77 -0.03
C PRO A 131 -0.45 12.17 -1.43
N VAL A 132 -1.00 10.97 -1.54
CA VAL A 132 -1.34 10.31 -2.81
C VAL A 132 -2.76 9.76 -2.71
N GLU A 133 -3.43 9.63 -3.85
CA GLU A 133 -4.75 9.04 -3.92
C GLU A 133 -4.90 8.21 -5.19
N PHE A 134 -5.61 7.09 -5.10
CA PHE A 134 -5.82 6.20 -6.23
C PHE A 134 -6.93 5.18 -6.02
N GLY A 135 -7.47 4.71 -7.15
CA GLY A 135 -8.40 3.60 -7.16
C GLY A 135 -7.68 2.26 -7.11
N PHE A 136 -8.17 1.32 -6.31
CA PHE A 136 -7.61 -0.03 -6.21
C PHE A 136 -8.69 -1.11 -6.29
N GLY A 137 -8.32 -2.30 -6.77
CA GLY A 137 -9.12 -3.51 -6.71
C GLY A 137 -8.74 -4.37 -5.51
N ALA A 138 -9.67 -5.17 -5.02
CA ALA A 138 -9.42 -6.17 -3.98
C ALA A 138 -10.13 -7.47 -4.34
N THR A 139 -9.36 -8.46 -4.80
CA THR A 139 -9.90 -9.76 -5.24
C THR A 139 -9.56 -10.84 -4.21
N PRO A 140 -10.54 -11.53 -3.62
CA PRO A 140 -10.26 -12.64 -2.70
C PRO A 140 -9.38 -13.71 -3.36
N LYS A 141 -8.31 -14.12 -2.69
CA LYS A 141 -7.36 -15.11 -3.20
C LYS A 141 -6.69 -15.86 -2.05
N ASP A 142 -6.77 -17.19 -2.09
CA ASP A 142 -6.04 -18.11 -1.20
C ASP A 142 -6.11 -17.73 0.30
N GLY A 143 -7.30 -17.39 0.78
CA GLY A 143 -7.52 -17.00 2.18
C GLY A 143 -7.15 -15.55 2.54
N GLY A 144 -6.74 -14.74 1.56
CA GLY A 144 -6.49 -13.31 1.68
C GLY A 144 -7.01 -12.56 0.45
N TYR A 145 -6.29 -11.54 -0.01
CA TYR A 145 -6.66 -10.73 -1.17
C TYR A 145 -5.45 -10.45 -2.07
N ILE A 146 -5.70 -10.30 -3.36
CA ILE A 146 -4.84 -9.56 -4.28
C ILE A 146 -5.38 -8.14 -4.36
N PHE A 147 -4.52 -7.17 -4.05
CA PHE A 147 -4.78 -5.74 -4.23
C PHE A 147 -4.05 -5.22 -5.46
N ASP A 148 -4.78 -4.68 -6.43
CA ASP A 148 -4.21 -4.02 -7.61
C ASP A 148 -4.45 -2.51 -7.57
N GLY A 149 -3.49 -1.70 -8.00
CA GLY A 149 -3.65 -0.25 -8.03
C GLY A 149 -2.63 0.42 -8.94
N GLU A 150 -2.94 1.64 -9.37
CA GLU A 150 -2.02 2.46 -10.13
C GLU A 150 -2.16 3.92 -9.73
N PHE A 151 -1.04 4.62 -9.61
CA PHE A 151 -1.01 6.05 -9.33
C PHE A 151 0.21 6.72 -9.94
N LYS A 152 0.18 8.05 -10.04
CA LYS A 152 1.29 8.84 -10.56
C LYS A 152 1.88 9.68 -9.44
N ILE A 153 3.20 9.84 -9.48
CA ILE A 153 3.93 10.73 -8.58
C ILE A 153 4.96 11.54 -9.36
N ASN A 154 5.44 12.61 -8.76
CA ASN A 154 6.62 13.34 -9.20
C ASN A 154 7.79 13.00 -8.27
N ARG A 155 8.87 12.41 -8.79
CA ARG A 155 10.05 12.01 -7.99
C ARG A 155 10.74 13.19 -7.29
N ARG A 156 10.62 14.40 -7.86
CA ARG A 156 11.27 15.62 -7.34
C ARG A 156 10.59 16.10 -6.06
N ASP A 157 9.30 15.81 -5.87
CA ASP A 157 8.57 16.12 -4.64
C ASP A 157 9.14 15.40 -3.41
N PHE A 158 9.89 14.32 -3.65
CA PHE A 158 10.56 13.50 -2.63
C PHE A 158 12.09 13.67 -2.63
N GLY A 159 12.62 14.58 -3.45
CA GLY A 159 14.08 14.79 -3.55
C GLY A 159 14.85 13.61 -4.15
N VAL A 160 14.19 12.76 -4.96
CA VAL A 160 14.84 11.62 -5.63
C VAL A 160 15.39 12.05 -6.99
N GLY A 161 16.71 12.27 -7.04
CA GLY A 161 17.44 12.74 -8.23
C GLY A 161 17.21 14.21 -8.53
N GLY A 162 18.13 14.86 -9.25
CA GLY A 162 18.06 16.27 -9.68
C GLY A 162 17.05 16.58 -10.80
N SER A 163 16.98 17.86 -11.21
CA SER A 163 16.31 18.26 -12.46
C SER A 163 17.15 17.76 -13.63
N SER A 164 16.51 17.26 -14.68
CA SER A 164 17.19 16.62 -15.80
C SER A 164 16.52 16.98 -17.12
N VAL A 165 17.34 17.15 -18.17
CA VAL A 165 16.84 17.36 -19.54
C VAL A 165 16.30 16.05 -20.14
N SER A 166 16.82 14.90 -19.69
CA SER A 166 16.52 13.60 -20.27
C SER A 166 15.55 12.76 -19.44
N MET A 167 15.62 12.86 -18.12
CA MET A 167 14.79 12.10 -17.20
C MET A 167 13.57 12.91 -16.78
N SER A 168 12.39 12.35 -16.99
CA SER A 168 11.13 12.96 -16.59
C SER A 168 11.02 13.09 -15.07
N ASP A 169 10.15 13.98 -14.62
CA ASP A 169 9.84 14.14 -13.20
C ASP A 169 8.70 13.21 -12.77
N ASN A 170 7.69 13.06 -13.63
CA ASN A 170 6.54 12.22 -13.40
C ASN A 170 6.81 10.75 -13.77
N LEU A 171 6.29 9.85 -12.95
CA LEU A 171 6.31 8.41 -13.17
C LEU A 171 4.97 7.80 -12.74
N THR A 172 4.68 6.64 -13.32
CA THR A 172 3.56 5.80 -12.90
C THR A 172 4.08 4.70 -11.97
N VAL A 173 3.34 4.41 -10.92
CA VAL A 173 3.55 3.28 -10.00
C VAL A 173 2.37 2.33 -10.16
N SER A 174 2.65 1.07 -10.41
CA SER A 174 1.65 -0.01 -10.51
C SER A 174 1.89 -1.04 -9.42
N LEU A 175 0.81 -1.45 -8.76
CA LEU A 175 0.81 -2.35 -7.61
C LEU A 175 0.03 -3.62 -7.95
N SER A 176 0.57 -4.76 -7.54
CA SER A 176 -0.15 -6.03 -7.45
C SER A 176 0.32 -6.75 -6.21
N VAL A 177 -0.47 -6.76 -5.14
CA VAL A 177 -0.04 -7.18 -3.81
C VAL A 177 -0.91 -8.31 -3.30
N LEU A 178 -0.34 -9.50 -3.15
CA LEU A 178 -0.98 -10.59 -2.42
C LEU A 178 -0.76 -10.39 -0.92
N ALA A 179 -1.82 -10.40 -0.11
CA ALA A 179 -1.72 -10.35 1.35
C ALA A 179 -2.60 -11.40 2.02
N LYS A 180 -2.10 -12.04 3.09
CA LYS A 180 -2.76 -13.15 3.81
C LYS A 180 -2.62 -13.04 5.32
#